data_AF-A0A8J3UZG1-F1
#
_entry.id   AF-A0A8J3UZG1-F1
#
_cell.length_a   1.000
_cell.length_b   1.000
_cell.length_c   1.000
_cell.angle_alpha   90.00
_cell.angle_beta   90.00
_cell.angle_gamma   90.00
#
_symmetry.space_group_name_H-M   'P 1'
#
loop_
_entity.id
_entity.type
_entity.pdbx_description
1 polymer ?
#
loop_
_entity_poly.entity_id
_entity_poly.type
_entity_poly.pdbx_seq_one_letter_code
_entity_poly.pdbx_strand_id
1 'polypeptide(L)'
;MTTLQTVFEKARSENRAALVGYLPAGFPTKDGAVAAATAMVEAGCDVIEIGLPYSDPLMDGPTIQDAVHRSLTNGTRIADVMRTVEGVARTGAATLVMTYWNPVDRYGAERFARDLASAGGAGTITPDLTPEESDPWLTASREAGIDTVFLVAPSSPDERIERVVSCCTGFVYAASLMGVTGARETVGSAAEGLVKKTRAHTSLPVCVGLGVGNGSQAAEVAAYADGVIVGSAFIRRLLDAPDEKSGLASVRELTYELARGVRR
;
A
#
# COMPACT_ATOMS: atom_id res chain seq x y z
N MET A 1 7.08 9.59 17.38
CA MET A 1 7.57 8.87 16.19
C MET A 1 6.54 7.80 15.88
N THR A 2 5.97 7.80 14.67
CA THR A 2 4.94 6.83 14.28
C THR A 2 5.56 5.49 13.89
N THR A 3 4.74 4.44 13.75
CA THR A 3 5.22 3.12 13.30
C THR A 3 5.86 3.21 11.91
N LEU A 4 5.28 4.00 10.99
CA LEU A 4 5.84 4.16 9.64
C LEU A 4 7.14 4.95 9.64
N GLN A 5 7.25 6.02 10.43
CA GLN A 5 8.51 6.75 10.58
C GLN A 5 9.65 5.83 11.00
N THR A 6 9.39 4.93 11.97
CA THR A 6 10.36 3.93 12.42
C THR A 6 10.78 2.98 11.30
N VAL A 7 9.84 2.52 10.47
CA VAL A 7 10.12 1.65 9.32
C VAL A 7 11.03 2.35 8.31
N PHE A 8 10.70 3.57 7.91
CA PHE A 8 11.48 4.30 6.90
C PHE A 8 12.83 4.77 7.42
N GLU A 9 12.95 5.15 8.69
CA GLU A 9 14.24 5.46 9.31
C GLU A 9 15.15 4.22 9.34
N LYS A 10 14.61 3.05 9.69
CA LYS A 10 15.36 1.80 9.65
C LYS A 10 15.82 1.48 8.23
N ALA A 11 14.93 1.50 7.24
CA ALA A 11 15.29 1.24 5.84
C ALA A 11 16.40 2.19 5.35
N ARG A 12 16.28 3.48 5.69
CA ARG A 12 17.30 4.50 5.38
C ARG A 12 18.63 4.20 6.06
N SER A 13 18.63 3.79 7.34
CA SER A 13 19.85 3.42 8.07
C SER A 13 20.55 2.19 7.49
N GLU A 14 19.79 1.31 6.85
CA GLU A 14 20.26 0.12 6.14
C GLU A 14 20.60 0.42 4.66
N ASN A 15 20.54 1.69 4.23
CA ASN A 15 20.80 2.17 2.88
C ASN A 15 19.99 1.42 1.80
N ARG A 16 18.70 1.24 2.05
CA ARG A 16 17.76 0.54 1.15
C ARG A 16 16.38 1.20 1.13
N ALA A 17 15.58 0.87 0.14
CA ALA A 17 14.16 1.21 0.15
C ALA A 17 13.36 0.23 1.05
N ALA A 18 12.21 0.70 1.57
CA ALA A 18 11.24 -0.16 2.22
C ALA A 18 10.47 -1.01 1.20
N LEU A 19 10.15 -2.25 1.53
CA LEU A 19 9.25 -3.09 0.74
C LEU A 19 7.84 -3.06 1.32
N VAL A 20 6.87 -2.58 0.53
CA VAL A 20 5.45 -2.53 0.88
C VAL A 20 4.70 -3.56 0.06
N GLY A 21 4.02 -4.49 0.72
CA GLY A 21 3.24 -5.54 0.07
C GLY A 21 1.74 -5.32 0.20
N TYR A 22 1.00 -5.45 -0.90
CA TYR A 22 -0.47 -5.27 -0.93
C TYR A 22 -1.22 -6.59 -1.13
N LEU A 23 -2.28 -6.78 -0.34
CA LEU A 23 -3.32 -7.80 -0.54
C LEU A 23 -4.70 -7.27 -0.12
N PRO A 24 -5.79 -7.57 -0.85
CA PRO A 24 -7.12 -7.25 -0.37
C PRO A 24 -7.51 -8.16 0.80
N ALA A 25 -8.15 -7.59 1.82
CA ALA A 25 -8.72 -8.37 2.92
C ALA A 25 -9.70 -9.42 2.36
N GLY A 26 -9.77 -10.59 2.97
CA GLY A 26 -10.71 -11.64 2.56
C GLY A 26 -10.34 -12.41 1.29
N PHE A 27 -9.17 -12.16 0.71
CA PHE A 27 -8.64 -12.88 -0.45
C PHE A 27 -7.33 -13.61 -0.10
N PRO A 28 -7.15 -14.90 -0.47
CA PRO A 28 -8.12 -15.75 -1.19
C PRO A 28 -9.32 -16.15 -0.33
N THR A 29 -9.13 -16.15 0.99
CA THR A 29 -10.17 -16.30 2.03
C THR A 29 -9.85 -15.32 3.17
N LYS A 30 -10.74 -15.21 4.16
CA LYS A 30 -10.51 -14.34 5.34
C LYS A 30 -9.25 -14.73 6.11
N ASP A 31 -9.07 -16.03 6.36
CA ASP A 31 -7.87 -16.54 7.05
C ASP A 31 -6.66 -16.58 6.12
N GLY A 32 -6.87 -16.93 4.84
CA GLY A 32 -5.81 -16.96 3.84
C GLY A 32 -5.18 -15.60 3.59
N ALA A 33 -5.93 -14.50 3.68
CA ALA A 33 -5.40 -13.14 3.59
C ALA A 33 -4.39 -12.85 4.70
N VAL A 34 -4.71 -13.22 5.95
CA VAL A 34 -3.81 -13.06 7.10
C VAL A 34 -2.59 -13.96 6.96
N ALA A 35 -2.78 -15.22 6.54
CA ALA A 35 -1.68 -16.16 6.33
C ALA A 35 -0.71 -15.68 5.22
N ALA A 36 -1.23 -15.16 4.12
CA ALA A 36 -0.43 -14.63 3.01
C ALA A 36 0.32 -13.36 3.42
N ALA A 37 -0.35 -12.40 4.08
CA ALA A 37 0.31 -11.21 4.60
C ALA A 37 1.38 -11.54 5.64
N THR A 38 1.12 -12.51 6.54
CA THR A 38 2.13 -12.99 7.51
C THR A 38 3.35 -13.57 6.79
N ALA A 39 3.13 -14.39 5.77
CA ALA A 39 4.20 -14.95 4.96
C ALA A 39 5.03 -13.87 4.25
N MET A 40 4.40 -12.76 3.82
CA MET A 40 5.11 -11.61 3.26
C MET A 40 5.98 -10.90 4.31
N VAL A 41 5.46 -10.68 5.53
CA VAL A 41 6.25 -10.10 6.63
C VAL A 41 7.46 -10.98 6.96
N GLU A 42 7.25 -12.29 7.15
CA GLU A 42 8.30 -13.26 7.45
C GLU A 42 9.41 -13.28 6.38
N ALA A 43 9.06 -13.06 5.12
CA ALA A 43 9.97 -13.08 3.99
C ALA A 43 10.63 -11.72 3.68
N GLY A 44 10.21 -10.64 4.36
CA GLY A 44 10.92 -9.36 4.35
C GLY A 44 10.13 -8.14 3.86
N CYS A 45 8.80 -8.17 3.80
CA CYS A 45 8.01 -6.93 3.71
C CYS A 45 8.16 -6.12 5.01
N ASP A 46 8.44 -4.82 4.86
CA ASP A 46 8.53 -3.89 5.99
C ASP A 46 7.15 -3.31 6.36
N VAL A 47 6.28 -3.18 5.36
CA VAL A 47 4.93 -2.64 5.48
C VAL A 47 3.95 -3.56 4.74
N ILE A 48 2.78 -3.76 5.32
CA ILE A 48 1.67 -4.45 4.66
C ILE A 48 0.53 -3.46 4.43
N GLU A 49 0.01 -3.46 3.22
CA GLU A 49 -1.14 -2.69 2.77
C GLU A 49 -2.34 -3.64 2.57
N ILE A 50 -3.38 -3.45 3.37
CA ILE A 50 -4.60 -4.25 3.30
C ILE A 50 -5.66 -3.48 2.52
N GLY A 51 -6.02 -3.99 1.35
CA GLY A 51 -7.11 -3.42 0.56
C GLY A 51 -8.47 -3.67 1.21
N LEU A 52 -9.25 -2.61 1.44
CA LEU A 52 -10.67 -2.70 1.76
C LEU A 52 -11.43 -3.01 0.45
N PRO A 53 -12.10 -4.17 0.32
CA PRO A 53 -12.80 -4.52 -0.91
C PRO A 53 -13.95 -3.54 -1.20
N TYR A 54 -13.92 -2.91 -2.38
CA TYR A 54 -14.91 -1.94 -2.83
C TYR A 54 -15.48 -2.31 -4.19
N SER A 55 -16.78 -2.09 -4.40
CA SER A 55 -17.50 -2.50 -5.61
C SER A 55 -17.16 -1.65 -6.84
N ASP A 56 -16.75 -0.40 -6.63
CA ASP A 56 -16.59 0.60 -7.69
C ASP A 56 -15.16 1.18 -7.70
N PRO A 57 -14.11 0.34 -7.85
CA PRO A 57 -12.74 0.81 -7.80
C PRO A 57 -12.38 1.65 -9.03
N LEU A 58 -11.77 2.82 -8.82
CA LEU A 58 -11.37 3.74 -9.89
C LEU A 58 -9.97 3.47 -10.44
N MET A 59 -9.06 2.93 -9.63
CA MET A 59 -7.63 2.84 -9.97
C MET A 59 -7.08 1.41 -10.05
N ASP A 60 -7.86 0.43 -9.61
CA ASP A 60 -7.39 -0.94 -9.53
C ASP A 60 -7.28 -1.58 -10.90
N GLY A 61 -6.14 -2.23 -11.17
CA GLY A 61 -5.97 -3.04 -12.37
C GLY A 61 -6.79 -4.33 -12.32
N PRO A 62 -6.97 -5.03 -13.45
CA PRO A 62 -7.86 -6.19 -13.56
C PRO A 62 -7.52 -7.33 -12.58
N THR A 63 -6.24 -7.52 -12.26
CA THR A 63 -5.80 -8.50 -11.25
C THR A 63 -6.31 -8.18 -9.85
N ILE A 64 -6.26 -6.90 -9.45
CA ILE A 64 -6.75 -6.47 -8.14
C ILE A 64 -8.28 -6.52 -8.12
N GLN A 65 -8.92 -6.09 -9.21
CA GLN A 65 -10.38 -6.17 -9.35
C GLN A 65 -10.91 -7.61 -9.21
N ASP A 66 -10.28 -8.62 -9.82
CA ASP A 66 -10.68 -10.03 -9.64
C ASP A 66 -10.56 -10.49 -8.17
N ALA A 67 -9.44 -10.17 -7.52
CA ALA A 67 -9.24 -10.54 -6.11
C ALA A 67 -10.25 -9.84 -5.17
N VAL A 68 -10.51 -8.55 -5.40
CA VAL A 68 -11.52 -7.78 -4.67
C VAL A 68 -12.92 -8.34 -4.92
N HIS A 69 -13.26 -8.69 -6.17
CA HIS A 69 -14.55 -9.30 -6.51
C HIS A 69 -14.77 -10.63 -5.78
N ARG A 70 -13.75 -11.51 -5.74
CA ARG A 70 -13.80 -12.76 -4.97
C ARG A 70 -13.98 -12.51 -3.49
N SER A 71 -13.26 -11.53 -2.93
CA SER A 71 -13.41 -11.15 -1.53
C SER A 71 -14.83 -10.66 -1.20
N LEU A 72 -15.40 -9.80 -2.05
CA LEU A 72 -16.78 -9.31 -1.89
C LEU A 72 -17.81 -10.44 -1.98
N THR A 73 -17.63 -11.35 -2.94
CA THR A 73 -18.47 -12.54 -3.13
C THR A 73 -18.41 -13.46 -1.92
N ASN A 74 -17.24 -13.57 -1.27
CA ASN A 74 -17.03 -14.29 -0.02
C ASN A 74 -17.58 -13.57 1.22
N GLY A 75 -18.28 -12.46 1.05
CA GLY A 75 -18.96 -11.76 2.15
C GLY A 75 -18.02 -10.98 3.06
N THR A 76 -16.85 -10.55 2.56
CA THR A 76 -15.94 -9.67 3.32
C THR A 76 -16.60 -8.32 3.61
N ARG A 77 -16.48 -7.86 4.86
CA ARG A 77 -16.97 -6.56 5.34
C ARG A 77 -15.88 -5.82 6.11
N ILE A 78 -16.11 -4.56 6.46
CA ILE A 78 -15.15 -3.73 7.22
C ILE A 78 -14.69 -4.42 8.52
N ALA A 79 -15.57 -5.15 9.22
CA ALA A 79 -15.17 -5.92 10.40
C ALA A 79 -14.12 -7.01 10.10
N ASP A 80 -14.17 -7.62 8.91
CA ASP A 80 -13.15 -8.58 8.47
C ASP A 80 -11.85 -7.89 8.04
N VAL A 81 -11.94 -6.65 7.53
CA VAL A 81 -10.76 -5.81 7.25
C VAL A 81 -10.03 -5.50 8.56
N MET A 82 -10.75 -5.04 9.59
CA MET A 82 -10.16 -4.79 10.92
C MET A 82 -9.56 -6.06 11.52
N ARG A 83 -10.22 -7.22 11.37
CA ARG A 83 -9.65 -8.51 11.80
C ARG A 83 -8.38 -8.87 11.03
N THR A 84 -8.35 -8.60 9.73
CA THR A 84 -7.15 -8.81 8.91
C THR A 84 -6.01 -7.92 9.40
N VAL A 85 -6.28 -6.63 9.63
CA VAL A 85 -5.30 -5.68 10.17
C VAL A 85 -4.77 -6.17 11.52
N GLU A 86 -5.64 -6.56 12.44
CA GLU A 86 -5.24 -7.10 13.74
C GLU A 86 -4.37 -8.35 13.61
N GLY A 87 -4.74 -9.25 12.69
CA GLY A 87 -3.96 -10.44 12.39
C GLY A 87 -2.53 -10.13 11.94
N VAL A 88 -2.38 -9.16 11.04
CA VAL A 88 -1.08 -8.77 10.49
C VAL A 88 -0.28 -7.91 11.46
N ALA A 89 -0.92 -6.97 12.16
CA ALA A 89 -0.25 -6.12 13.14
C ALA A 89 0.42 -6.92 14.27
N ARG A 90 -0.13 -8.09 14.65
CA ARG A 90 0.50 -9.02 15.60
C ARG A 90 1.85 -9.56 15.16
N THR A 91 2.19 -9.50 13.87
CA THR A 91 3.52 -9.86 13.37
C THR A 91 4.58 -8.79 13.67
N GLY A 92 4.16 -7.59 14.09
CA GLY A 92 5.02 -6.42 14.33
C GLY A 92 5.24 -5.55 13.09
N ALA A 93 4.73 -5.92 11.92
CA ALA A 93 4.81 -5.09 10.72
C ALA A 93 3.87 -3.87 10.80
N ALA A 94 4.31 -2.75 10.21
CA ALA A 94 3.42 -1.62 9.98
C ALA A 94 2.31 -2.04 9.01
N THR A 95 1.06 -1.91 9.44
CA THR A 95 -0.09 -2.37 8.66
C THR A 95 -1.00 -1.19 8.32
N LEU A 96 -1.20 -0.93 7.03
CA LEU A 96 -2.09 0.13 6.53
C LEU A 96 -3.37 -0.48 5.96
N VAL A 97 -4.42 0.34 5.87
CA VAL A 97 -5.57 0.06 5.02
C VAL A 97 -5.51 0.95 3.78
N MET A 98 -5.66 0.36 2.61
CA MET A 98 -5.92 1.11 1.38
C MET A 98 -7.40 0.99 1.05
N THR A 99 -8.06 2.13 0.84
CA THR A 99 -9.50 2.16 0.53
C THR A 99 -9.86 3.43 -0.21
N TYR A 100 -10.90 3.34 -1.04
CA TYR A 100 -11.62 4.50 -1.53
C TYR A 100 -12.37 5.21 -0.40
N TRP A 101 -12.70 6.48 -0.59
CA TRP A 101 -13.26 7.34 0.45
C TRP A 101 -14.69 6.94 0.86
N ASN A 102 -15.54 6.58 -0.11
CA ASN A 102 -16.96 6.30 0.14
C ASN A 102 -17.20 5.23 1.24
N PRO A 103 -16.50 4.08 1.27
CA PRO A 103 -16.58 3.14 2.40
C PRO A 103 -16.28 3.74 3.78
N VAL A 104 -15.28 4.63 3.87
CA VAL A 104 -14.88 5.29 5.12
C VAL A 104 -15.94 6.30 5.54
N ASP A 105 -16.41 7.12 4.61
CA ASP A 105 -17.47 8.12 4.84
C ASP A 105 -18.76 7.44 5.33
N ARG A 106 -19.20 6.36 4.67
CA ARG A 106 -20.37 5.57 5.08
C ARG A 106 -20.21 4.90 6.45
N TYR A 107 -19.00 4.52 6.82
CA TYR A 107 -18.73 3.93 8.14
C TYR A 107 -18.62 4.98 9.24
N GLY A 108 -18.29 6.22 8.87
CA GLY A 108 -17.94 7.33 9.73
C GLY A 108 -16.43 7.41 9.95
N ALA A 109 -15.81 8.54 9.57
CA ALA A 109 -14.36 8.76 9.62
C ALA A 109 -13.76 8.55 11.03
N GLU A 110 -14.35 9.16 12.06
CA GLU A 110 -13.92 9.01 13.46
C GLU A 110 -13.97 7.56 13.92
N ARG A 111 -15.08 6.88 13.58
CA ARG A 111 -15.29 5.48 13.92
C ARG A 111 -14.26 4.60 13.21
N PHE A 112 -14.02 4.84 11.93
CA PHE A 112 -13.05 4.09 11.13
C PHE A 112 -11.64 4.24 11.71
N ALA A 113 -11.20 5.48 11.96
CA ALA A 113 -9.87 5.76 12.49
C ALA A 113 -9.65 5.11 13.86
N ARG A 114 -10.62 5.21 14.77
CA ARG A 114 -10.54 4.58 16.10
C ARG A 114 -10.50 3.05 16.01
N ASP A 115 -11.38 2.45 15.20
CA ASP A 115 -11.44 1.00 15.06
C ASP A 115 -10.17 0.46 14.39
N LEU A 116 -9.61 1.20 13.41
CA LEU A 116 -8.32 0.88 12.78
C LEU A 116 -7.16 0.96 13.78
N ALA A 117 -7.09 2.01 14.59
CA ALA A 117 -6.07 2.16 15.61
C ALA A 117 -6.18 1.05 16.67
N SER A 118 -7.41 0.68 17.05
CA SER A 118 -7.67 -0.42 17.99
C SER A 118 -7.24 -1.78 17.45
N ALA A 119 -7.31 -1.97 16.12
CA ALA A 119 -6.78 -3.16 15.45
C ALA A 119 -5.25 -3.15 15.28
N GLY A 120 -4.55 -2.08 15.69
CA GLY A 120 -3.10 -1.93 15.50
C GLY A 120 -2.70 -1.42 14.12
N GLY A 121 -3.64 -0.85 13.36
CA GLY A 121 -3.36 -0.19 12.09
C GLY A 121 -2.48 1.05 12.27
N ALA A 122 -1.52 1.24 11.36
CA ALA A 122 -0.55 2.32 11.38
C ALA A 122 -0.97 3.52 10.50
N GLY A 123 -1.79 3.29 9.48
CA GLY A 123 -2.13 4.34 8.53
C GLY A 123 -3.20 3.95 7.52
N THR A 124 -3.67 4.93 6.73
CA THR A 124 -4.61 4.71 5.62
C THR A 124 -4.13 5.41 4.34
N ILE A 125 -4.30 4.72 3.22
CA ILE A 125 -4.09 5.24 1.87
C ILE A 125 -5.47 5.51 1.26
N THR A 126 -5.76 6.78 0.97
CA THR A 126 -7.04 7.22 0.37
C THR A 126 -6.78 7.84 -1.00
N PRO A 127 -6.89 7.06 -2.08
CA PRO A 127 -6.45 7.50 -3.40
C PRO A 127 -7.35 8.53 -4.08
N ASP A 128 -8.63 8.51 -3.73
CA ASP A 128 -9.69 9.34 -4.30
C ASP A 128 -10.09 10.51 -3.38
N LEU A 129 -9.62 10.54 -2.13
CA LEU A 129 -9.84 11.66 -1.23
C LEU A 129 -8.95 12.84 -1.62
N THR A 130 -9.57 13.98 -1.91
CA THR A 130 -8.85 15.21 -2.25
C THR A 130 -8.50 16.02 -0.99
N PRO A 131 -7.38 16.78 -0.98
CA PRO A 131 -7.05 17.69 0.12
C PRO A 131 -8.21 18.61 0.53
N GLU A 132 -8.97 19.10 -0.45
CA GLU A 132 -10.14 19.97 -0.28
C GLU A 132 -11.24 19.38 0.59
N GLU A 133 -11.40 18.06 0.56
CA GLU A 133 -12.48 17.33 1.23
C GLU A 133 -11.96 16.53 2.43
N SER A 134 -10.67 16.63 2.72
CA SER A 134 -9.97 15.73 3.65
C SER A 134 -10.08 16.12 5.13
N ASP A 135 -10.56 17.32 5.46
CA ASP A 135 -10.59 17.83 6.85
C ASP A 135 -11.23 16.87 7.88
N PRO A 136 -12.38 16.23 7.59
CA PRO A 136 -12.95 15.25 8.52
C PRO A 136 -12.03 14.04 8.75
N TRP A 137 -11.38 13.57 7.69
CA TRP A 137 -10.43 12.45 7.76
C TRP A 137 -9.15 12.81 8.50
N LEU A 138 -8.56 13.98 8.19
CA LEU A 138 -7.34 14.46 8.83
C LEU A 138 -7.53 14.67 10.34
N THR A 139 -8.70 15.14 10.74
CA THR A 139 -9.06 15.30 12.16
C THR A 139 -9.17 13.95 12.85
N ALA A 140 -10.00 13.03 12.32
CA ALA A 140 -10.17 11.70 12.86
C ALA A 140 -8.85 10.91 12.95
N SER A 141 -8.01 10.99 11.91
CA SER A 141 -6.72 10.30 11.84
C SER A 141 -5.75 10.79 12.90
N ARG A 142 -5.65 12.11 13.06
CA ARG A 142 -4.79 12.75 14.07
C ARG A 142 -5.21 12.40 15.49
N GLU A 143 -6.51 12.38 15.78
CA GLU A 143 -7.03 11.99 17.10
C GLU A 143 -6.78 10.51 17.42
N ALA A 144 -6.84 9.64 16.41
CA ALA A 144 -6.60 8.21 16.56
C ALA A 144 -5.12 7.80 16.43
N GLY A 145 -4.22 8.71 16.05
CA GLY A 145 -2.81 8.41 15.78
C GLY A 145 -2.58 7.56 14.52
N ILE A 146 -3.46 7.68 13.52
CA ILE A 146 -3.37 7.00 12.22
C ILE A 146 -2.64 7.90 11.23
N ASP A 147 -1.60 7.37 10.57
CA ASP A 147 -0.91 8.08 9.51
C ASP A 147 -1.78 8.18 8.24
N THR A 148 -1.69 9.31 7.57
CA THR A 148 -2.41 9.63 6.34
C THR A 148 -1.45 9.57 5.15
N VAL A 149 -1.90 8.92 4.08
CA VAL A 149 -1.15 8.78 2.82
C VAL A 149 -2.06 9.18 1.66
N PHE A 150 -1.61 10.20 0.93
CA PHE A 150 -2.26 10.70 -0.28
C PHE A 150 -1.35 10.52 -1.50
N LEU A 151 -1.96 10.68 -2.68
CA LEU A 151 -1.33 10.37 -3.95
C LEU A 151 -0.95 11.64 -4.71
N VAL A 152 0.23 11.61 -5.30
CA VAL A 152 0.68 12.55 -6.33
C VAL A 152 0.79 11.80 -7.66
N ALA A 153 0.52 12.51 -8.76
CA ALA A 153 0.61 11.97 -10.11
C ALA A 153 1.56 12.81 -10.97
N PRO A 154 2.11 12.28 -12.09
CA PRO A 154 3.02 13.03 -12.96
C PRO A 154 2.42 14.33 -13.51
N SER A 155 1.09 14.37 -13.67
CA SER A 155 0.32 15.54 -14.12
C SER A 155 0.11 16.60 -13.03
N SER A 156 0.50 16.33 -11.77
CA SER A 156 0.27 17.25 -10.66
C SER A 156 1.19 18.48 -10.78
N PRO A 157 0.64 19.71 -10.84
CA PRO A 157 1.45 20.92 -10.73
C PRO A 157 2.04 21.05 -9.32
N ASP A 158 3.07 21.90 -9.16
CA ASP A 158 3.82 22.07 -7.91
C ASP A 158 2.89 22.44 -6.75
N GLU A 159 1.98 23.40 -6.96
CA GLU A 159 0.96 23.80 -6.00
C GLU A 159 0.05 22.64 -5.57
N ARG A 160 -0.25 21.70 -6.47
CA ARG A 160 -1.04 20.50 -6.13
C ARG A 160 -0.21 19.54 -5.29
N ILE A 161 1.06 19.36 -5.61
CA ILE A 161 1.97 18.53 -4.81
C ILE A 161 2.08 19.09 -3.40
N GLU A 162 2.32 20.39 -3.24
CA GLU A 162 2.41 21.05 -1.93
C GLU A 162 1.14 20.83 -1.08
N ARG A 163 -0.03 20.94 -1.69
CA ARG A 163 -1.31 20.71 -1.01
C ARG A 163 -1.53 19.24 -0.66
N VAL A 164 -1.05 18.30 -1.48
CA VAL A 164 -1.14 16.87 -1.16
C VAL A 164 -0.19 16.50 -0.04
N VAL A 165 1.07 16.93 -0.10
CA VAL A 165 2.07 16.54 0.90
C VAL A 165 1.80 17.12 2.27
N SER A 166 1.09 18.26 2.37
CA SER A 166 0.67 18.83 3.66
C SER A 166 -0.44 18.01 4.35
N CYS A 167 -1.16 17.17 3.61
CA CYS A 167 -2.14 16.24 4.14
C CYS A 167 -1.54 14.87 4.52
N CYS A 168 -0.28 14.59 4.15
CA CYS A 168 0.40 13.34 4.45
C CYS A 168 1.14 13.40 5.80
N THR A 169 1.14 12.29 6.52
CA THR A 169 1.91 12.13 7.77
C THR A 169 2.79 10.87 7.78
N GLY A 170 2.41 9.83 7.03
CA GLY A 170 3.20 8.61 6.88
C GLY A 170 4.22 8.71 5.75
N PHE A 171 3.75 8.60 4.51
CA PHE A 171 4.55 8.75 3.29
C PHE A 171 3.69 9.35 2.17
N VAL A 172 4.33 9.77 1.08
CA VAL A 172 3.63 10.23 -0.13
C VAL A 172 3.62 9.10 -1.15
N TYR A 173 2.44 8.76 -1.67
CA TYR A 173 2.30 7.74 -2.71
C TYR A 173 2.48 8.39 -4.08
N ALA A 174 3.58 8.10 -4.76
CA ALA A 174 3.81 8.50 -6.14
C ALA A 174 3.10 7.51 -7.08
N ALA A 175 1.89 7.88 -7.51
CA ALA A 175 1.09 7.08 -8.42
C ALA A 175 1.58 7.27 -9.85
N SER A 176 2.23 6.25 -10.39
CA SER A 176 2.56 6.20 -11.81
C SER A 176 1.69 5.15 -12.47
N LEU A 177 0.81 5.61 -13.38
CA LEU A 177 -0.06 4.72 -14.14
C LEU A 177 0.83 3.79 -14.99
N MET A 178 0.60 2.49 -14.87
CA MET A 178 1.11 1.53 -15.86
C MET A 178 0.47 1.90 -17.20
N GLY A 179 1.28 2.47 -18.10
CA GLY A 179 0.87 2.68 -19.48
C GLY A 179 0.43 1.34 -20.09
N VAL A 180 -0.79 1.31 -20.62
CA VAL A 180 -1.27 0.22 -21.49
C VAL A 180 -0.26 0.00 -22.63
N THR A 181 0.37 -1.18 -22.64
CA THR A 181 1.19 -1.78 -23.70
C THR A 181 2.15 -0.86 -24.49
N GLY A 182 3.46 -1.06 -24.29
CA GLY A 182 4.52 -0.53 -25.18
C GLY A 182 5.56 0.40 -24.52
N ALA A 183 5.40 0.75 -23.25
CA ALA A 183 6.06 1.90 -22.62
C ALA A 183 6.72 1.59 -21.26
N ARG A 184 7.42 0.45 -21.10
CA ARG A 184 8.09 0.14 -19.82
C ARG A 184 9.23 1.11 -19.48
N GLU A 185 10.00 1.56 -20.46
CA GLU A 185 11.12 2.50 -20.25
C GLU A 185 10.64 3.92 -19.88
N THR A 186 9.52 4.37 -20.45
CA THR A 186 8.97 5.72 -20.16
C THR A 186 8.23 5.78 -18.83
N VAL A 187 7.68 4.66 -18.35
CA VAL A 187 6.99 4.58 -17.06
C VAL A 187 7.98 4.71 -15.89
N GLY A 188 9.19 4.16 -16.01
CA GLY A 188 10.26 4.29 -15.00
C GLY A 188 10.77 5.73 -14.86
N SER A 189 11.04 6.41 -15.98
CA SER A 189 11.54 7.79 -15.97
C SER A 189 10.49 8.80 -15.50
N ALA A 190 9.21 8.59 -15.80
CA ALA A 190 8.13 9.41 -15.29
C ALA A 190 7.98 9.30 -13.76
N ALA A 191 8.12 8.10 -13.20
CA ALA A 191 8.06 7.90 -11.75
C ALA A 191 9.27 8.49 -11.04
N GLU A 192 10.49 8.30 -11.55
CA GLU A 192 11.69 8.93 -11.00
C GLU A 192 11.58 10.46 -11.00
N GLY A 193 11.10 11.03 -12.12
CA GLY A 193 10.83 12.47 -12.22
C GLY A 193 9.80 12.95 -11.19
N LEU A 194 8.71 12.21 -11.00
CA LEU A 194 7.68 12.51 -10.00
C LEU A 194 8.23 12.43 -8.56
N VAL A 195 9.05 11.42 -8.25
CA VAL A 195 9.67 11.30 -6.93
C VAL A 195 10.59 12.49 -6.67
N LYS A 196 11.48 12.82 -7.62
CA LYS A 196 12.37 13.97 -7.53
C LYS A 196 11.60 15.28 -7.33
N LYS A 197 10.53 15.47 -8.11
CA LYS A 197 9.65 16.62 -8.01
C LYS A 197 9.00 16.71 -6.62
N THR A 198 8.44 15.60 -6.13
CA THR A 198 7.76 15.53 -4.83
C THR A 198 8.71 15.85 -3.67
N ARG A 199 9.94 15.32 -3.72
CA ARG A 199 10.99 15.59 -2.71
C ARG A 199 11.37 17.06 -2.59
N ALA A 200 11.12 17.89 -3.61
CA ALA A 200 11.36 19.33 -3.51
C ALA A 200 10.38 20.03 -2.55
N HIS A 201 9.24 19.40 -2.24
CA HIS A 201 8.17 19.99 -1.42
C HIS A 201 7.97 19.30 -0.06
N THR A 202 8.70 18.23 0.25
CA THR A 202 8.54 17.49 1.51
C THR A 202 9.79 16.70 1.91
N SER A 203 9.93 16.42 3.21
CA SER A 203 10.91 15.49 3.77
C SER A 203 10.33 14.10 4.05
N LEU A 204 9.03 13.91 3.82
CA LEU A 204 8.37 12.62 3.96
C LEU A 204 8.93 11.61 2.94
N PRO A 205 8.96 10.30 3.28
CA PRO A 205 9.30 9.26 2.32
C PRO A 205 8.36 9.31 1.11
N VAL A 206 8.89 9.06 -0.08
CA VAL A 206 8.10 8.95 -1.31
C VAL A 206 8.16 7.52 -1.82
N CYS A 207 7.01 6.85 -1.83
CA CYS A 207 6.89 5.43 -2.22
C CYS A 207 6.24 5.29 -3.59
N VAL A 208 6.65 4.28 -4.33
CA VAL A 208 6.24 4.09 -5.74
C VAL A 208 5.57 2.74 -5.91
N GLY A 209 4.34 2.75 -6.44
CA GLY A 209 3.62 1.55 -6.87
C GLY A 209 3.55 1.45 -8.39
N LEU A 210 4.51 0.74 -8.99
CA LEU A 210 4.77 0.74 -10.44
C LEU A 210 4.48 -0.59 -11.16
N GLY A 211 3.62 -1.44 -10.58
CA GLY A 211 3.38 -2.76 -11.16
C GLY A 211 4.63 -3.65 -11.18
N VAL A 212 5.52 -3.43 -10.21
CA VAL A 212 6.71 -4.25 -9.94
C VAL A 212 6.29 -5.70 -9.75
N GLY A 213 6.96 -6.62 -10.45
CA GLY A 213 6.64 -8.05 -10.44
C GLY A 213 7.80 -8.98 -10.10
N ASN A 214 9.02 -8.46 -10.01
CA ASN A 214 10.23 -9.23 -9.70
C ASN A 214 11.30 -8.37 -9.01
N GLY A 215 12.34 -9.03 -8.51
CA GLY A 215 13.41 -8.38 -7.74
C GLY A 215 14.27 -7.40 -8.54
N SER A 216 14.40 -7.57 -9.86
CA SER A 216 15.12 -6.60 -10.72
C SER A 216 14.38 -5.28 -10.78
N GLN A 217 13.08 -5.34 -11.06
CA GLN A 217 12.23 -4.16 -11.09
C GLN A 217 12.17 -3.48 -9.71
N ALA A 218 12.17 -4.25 -8.62
CA ALA A 218 12.23 -3.69 -7.28
C ALA A 218 13.54 -2.92 -7.04
N ALA A 219 14.68 -3.41 -7.52
CA ALA A 219 15.97 -2.71 -7.42
C ALA A 219 15.98 -1.42 -8.25
N GLU A 220 15.43 -1.46 -9.47
CA GLU A 220 15.31 -0.27 -10.32
C GLU A 220 14.52 0.86 -9.64
N VAL A 221 13.39 0.52 -8.99
CA VAL A 221 12.57 1.51 -8.26
C VAL A 221 13.26 1.96 -6.97
N ALA A 222 13.90 1.04 -6.23
CA ALA A 222 14.60 1.35 -4.99
C ALA A 222 15.78 2.33 -5.19
N ALA A 223 16.34 2.41 -6.40
CA ALA A 223 17.41 3.35 -6.73
C ALA A 223 16.99 4.82 -6.60
N TYR A 224 15.69 5.14 -6.70
CA TYR A 224 15.21 6.52 -6.65
C TYR A 224 14.03 6.77 -5.68
N ALA A 225 13.39 5.74 -5.14
CA ALA A 225 12.26 5.85 -4.22
C ALA A 225 12.63 5.41 -2.78
N ASP A 226 11.90 5.91 -1.78
CA ASP A 226 12.08 5.50 -0.38
C ASP A 226 11.36 4.17 -0.06
N GLY A 227 10.40 3.78 -0.90
CA GLY A 227 9.68 2.52 -0.77
C GLY A 227 9.13 2.01 -2.09
N VAL A 228 9.08 0.69 -2.23
CA VAL A 228 8.57 -0.03 -3.41
C VAL A 228 7.30 -0.77 -3.03
N ILE A 229 6.19 -0.44 -3.72
CA ILE A 229 4.86 -0.99 -3.44
C ILE A 229 4.51 -2.07 -4.48
N VAL A 230 4.19 -3.26 -4.00
CA VAL A 230 3.91 -4.44 -4.83
C VAL A 230 2.58 -5.08 -4.43
N GLY A 231 1.62 -5.10 -5.36
CA GLY A 231 0.30 -5.72 -5.13
C GLY A 231 -0.01 -6.84 -6.11
N SER A 232 -0.28 -6.49 -7.38
CA SER A 232 -0.77 -7.45 -8.38
C SER A 232 0.10 -8.70 -8.55
N ALA A 233 1.40 -8.63 -8.30
CA ALA A 233 2.29 -9.79 -8.38
C ALA A 233 2.01 -10.83 -7.29
N PHE A 234 1.76 -10.42 -6.04
CA PHE A 234 1.38 -11.32 -4.95
C PHE A 234 0.02 -11.96 -5.20
N ILE A 235 -0.95 -11.17 -5.68
CA ILE A 235 -2.27 -11.67 -6.03
C ILE A 235 -2.18 -12.74 -7.12
N ARG A 236 -1.37 -12.54 -8.17
CA ARG A 236 -1.15 -13.58 -9.20
C ARG A 236 -0.59 -14.85 -8.62
N ARG A 237 0.40 -14.78 -7.71
CA ARG A 237 0.94 -15.99 -7.04
C ARG A 237 -0.14 -16.80 -6.32
N LEU A 238 -1.11 -16.12 -5.71
CA LEU A 238 -2.22 -16.77 -5.02
C LEU A 238 -3.29 -17.30 -5.99
N LEU A 239 -3.56 -16.58 -7.09
CA LEU A 239 -4.53 -17.00 -8.12
C LEU A 239 -4.04 -18.20 -8.94
N ASP A 240 -2.76 -18.22 -9.28
CA ASP A 240 -2.16 -19.25 -10.15
C ASP A 240 -1.82 -20.54 -9.39
N ALA A 241 -1.84 -20.50 -8.07
CA ALA A 241 -1.50 -21.65 -7.24
C ALA A 241 -2.64 -22.69 -7.20
N PRO A 242 -2.31 -23.99 -7.26
CA PRO A 242 -3.31 -25.06 -7.21
C PRO A 242 -3.96 -25.21 -5.82
N ASP A 243 -3.27 -24.80 -4.76
CA ASP A 243 -3.77 -24.84 -3.38
C ASP A 243 -3.16 -23.72 -2.52
N GLU A 244 -3.73 -23.51 -1.33
CA GLU A 244 -3.27 -22.48 -0.40
C GLU A 244 -1.80 -22.65 -0.02
N LYS A 245 -1.35 -23.88 0.22
CA LYS A 245 0.02 -24.17 0.67
C LYS A 245 1.05 -23.72 -0.38
N SER A 246 0.82 -24.07 -1.64
CA SER A 246 1.66 -23.69 -2.77
C SER A 246 1.56 -22.20 -3.09
N GLY A 247 0.39 -21.57 -2.88
CA GLY A 247 0.21 -20.13 -2.97
C GLY A 247 1.04 -19.37 -1.95
N LEU A 248 1.00 -19.78 -0.68
CA LEU A 248 1.80 -19.20 0.39
C LEU A 248 3.30 -19.39 0.15
N ALA A 249 3.73 -20.56 -0.34
CA ALA A 249 5.12 -20.79 -0.73
C ALA A 249 5.57 -19.83 -1.84
N SER A 250 4.74 -19.68 -2.88
CA SER A 250 5.01 -18.78 -4.01
C SER A 250 5.06 -17.30 -3.60
N VAL A 251 4.22 -16.89 -2.64
CA VAL A 251 4.25 -15.55 -2.04
C VAL A 251 5.55 -15.33 -1.26
N ARG A 252 6.00 -16.30 -0.46
CA ARG A 252 7.28 -16.19 0.26
C ARG A 252 8.46 -16.06 -0.68
N GLU A 253 8.52 -16.89 -1.72
CA GLU A 253 9.59 -16.87 -2.72
C GLU A 253 9.67 -15.50 -3.42
N LEU A 254 8.53 -15.00 -3.90
CA LEU A 254 8.47 -13.68 -4.53
C LEU A 254 8.87 -12.58 -3.54
N THR A 255 8.40 -12.64 -2.30
CA THR A 255 8.74 -11.62 -1.29
C THR A 255 10.24 -11.61 -1.01
N TYR A 256 10.87 -12.77 -0.88
CA TYR A 256 12.32 -12.87 -0.69
C TYR A 256 13.09 -12.27 -1.87
N GLU A 257 12.66 -12.55 -3.09
CA GLU A 257 13.23 -11.98 -4.31
C GLU A 257 13.12 -10.44 -4.32
N LEU A 258 11.95 -9.90 -4.01
CA LEU A 258 11.69 -8.46 -3.92
C LEU A 258 12.49 -7.80 -2.81
N ALA A 259 12.55 -8.43 -1.63
CA ALA A 259 13.28 -7.93 -0.47
C ALA A 259 14.79 -7.89 -0.73
N ARG A 260 15.33 -8.80 -1.54
CA ARG A 260 16.70 -8.70 -2.06
C ARG A 260 16.83 -7.60 -3.11
N GLY A 261 15.79 -7.40 -3.93
CA GLY A 261 15.71 -6.33 -4.91
C GLY A 261 15.89 -4.95 -4.27
N VAL A 262 15.07 -4.61 -3.29
CA VAL A 262 15.08 -3.28 -2.64
C VAL A 262 16.35 -2.97 -1.83
N ARG A 263 17.21 -3.97 -1.58
CA ARG A 263 18.49 -3.87 -0.85
C ARG A 263 19.70 -3.63 -1.75
N ARG A 264 19.51 -3.60 -3.06
CA ARG A 264 20.56 -3.32 -4.05
C ARG A 264 20.53 -1.85 -4.41
#